data_AF-A0A9D5CSE2-F1
#
_entry.id   AF-A0A9D5CSE2-F1
#
_cell.length_a   1.000
_cell.length_b   1.000
_cell.length_c   1.000
_cell.angle_alpha   90.00
_cell.angle_beta   90.00
_cell.angle_gamma   90.00
#
_symmetry.space_group_name_H-M   'P 1'
#
loop_
_entity.id
_entity.type
_entity.pdbx_description
1 polymer ?
#
loop_
_entity_poly.entity_id
_entity_poly.type
_entity_poly.pdbx_seq_one_letter_code
_entity_poly.pdbx_strand_id
1 'polypeptide(L)'
;MPTIRYRRSEELLIQWMELNAFSTVFRTHEGNIPSSNCQFYSNRNTLDQFARFAKVYKAWKFYRIKLVKEAAEKGLHVVRHLFLHYPDDEHIHSLSYQQFLVGSEFLVVPVLDRGKKEVKAYFPVSGGEIWQHVWTGRVFTKPLDNSGKNQQGFEAWIEAPIGYPAVFVKHGSSIGDTFLKNLRDLDIC
;
A
#
# COMPACT_ATOMS: atom_id res chain seq x y z
N MET A 1 7.88 36.88 -7.93
CA MET A 1 7.37 35.66 -7.25
C MET A 1 8.44 34.59 -7.33
N PRO A 2 8.73 33.84 -6.25
CA PRO A 2 9.78 32.83 -6.28
C PRO A 2 9.43 31.74 -7.31
N THR A 3 10.42 31.37 -8.11
CA THR A 3 10.34 30.53 -9.31
C THR A 3 10.27 29.03 -9.00
N ILE A 4 9.46 28.60 -8.03
CA ILE A 4 9.24 27.16 -7.80
C ILE A 4 8.31 26.63 -8.89
N ARG A 5 8.88 26.02 -9.93
CA ARG A 5 8.11 25.30 -10.96
C ARG A 5 7.72 23.93 -10.43
N TYR A 6 6.51 23.82 -9.88
CA TYR A 6 5.91 22.54 -9.51
C TYR A 6 5.55 21.76 -10.79
N ARG A 7 6.40 20.78 -11.13
CA ARG A 7 6.18 19.86 -12.25
C ARG A 7 6.12 18.43 -11.72
N ARG A 8 5.19 17.64 -12.22
CA ARG A 8 5.12 16.20 -11.93
C ARG A 8 6.32 15.51 -12.58
N SER A 9 7.20 14.96 -11.75
CA SER A 9 8.29 14.08 -12.20
C SER A 9 7.75 12.69 -12.52
N GLU A 10 8.57 11.91 -13.23
CA GLU A 10 8.30 10.50 -13.50
C GLU A 10 8.22 9.68 -12.20
N GLU A 11 9.16 9.88 -11.28
CA GLU A 11 9.16 9.24 -9.96
C GLU A 11 7.87 9.51 -9.18
N LEU A 12 7.46 10.78 -9.08
CA LEU A 12 6.24 11.16 -8.39
C LEU A 12 5.02 10.49 -9.04
N LEU A 13 4.96 10.46 -10.37
CA LEU A 13 3.87 9.82 -11.10
C LEU A 13 3.78 8.33 -10.79
N ILE A 14 4.90 7.59 -10.80
CA ILE A 14 4.91 6.15 -10.56
C ILE A 14 4.60 5.82 -9.09
N GLN A 15 5.18 6.54 -8.12
CA GLN A 15 4.84 6.36 -6.70
C GLN A 15 3.36 6.67 -6.43
N TRP A 16 2.77 7.63 -7.14
CA TRP A 16 1.34 7.90 -7.05
C TRP A 16 0.50 6.75 -7.64
N MET A 17 0.96 6.11 -8.71
CA MET A 17 0.32 4.92 -9.27
C MET A 17 0.37 3.73 -8.31
N GLU A 18 1.54 3.50 -7.70
CA GLU A 18 1.74 2.49 -6.65
C GLU A 18 0.73 2.63 -5.53
N LEU A 19 0.64 3.83 -4.95
CA LEU A 19 -0.30 4.14 -3.87
C LEU A 19 -1.76 3.93 -4.33
N ASN A 20 -2.13 4.47 -5.50
CA ASN A 20 -3.51 4.45 -5.96
C ASN A 20 -3.98 3.07 -6.45
N ALA A 21 -3.05 2.16 -6.75
CA ALA A 21 -3.40 0.77 -7.03
C ALA A 21 -4.08 0.08 -5.82
N PHE A 22 -3.94 0.64 -4.62
CA PHE A 22 -4.55 0.18 -3.37
C PHE A 22 -5.64 1.12 -2.84
N SER A 23 -6.22 1.95 -3.70
CA SER A 23 -7.39 2.80 -3.36
C SER A 23 -8.69 2.26 -3.97
N THR A 24 -9.82 2.91 -3.71
CA THR A 24 -11.12 2.51 -4.26
C THR A 24 -11.21 2.67 -5.79
N VAL A 25 -10.48 3.63 -6.37
CA VAL A 25 -10.52 3.95 -7.81
C VAL A 25 -9.11 4.28 -8.31
N PHE A 26 -8.66 3.52 -9.30
CA PHE A 26 -7.39 3.78 -10.00
C PHE A 26 -7.64 4.63 -11.24
N ARG A 27 -7.37 5.94 -11.14
CA ARG A 27 -7.62 6.93 -12.21
C ARG A 27 -6.48 7.95 -12.31
N THR A 28 -6.18 8.39 -13.52
CA THR A 28 -5.17 9.43 -13.81
C THR A 28 -5.82 10.80 -14.04
N HIS A 29 -4.99 11.84 -14.15
CA HIS A 29 -5.40 13.17 -14.58
C HIS A 29 -4.20 13.92 -15.18
N GLU A 30 -4.36 14.58 -16.33
CA GLU A 30 -3.24 15.27 -16.98
C GLU A 30 -2.74 16.48 -16.19
N GLY A 31 -3.67 17.15 -15.51
CA GLY A 31 -3.44 18.35 -14.71
C GLY A 31 -3.80 19.61 -15.49
N ASN A 32 -3.57 20.77 -14.90
CA ASN A 32 -3.95 22.05 -15.51
C ASN A 32 -3.03 22.47 -16.67
N ILE A 33 -1.80 21.93 -16.72
CA ILE A 33 -0.81 22.21 -17.78
C ILE A 33 -0.20 20.87 -18.23
N PRO A 34 -0.92 20.07 -19.05
CA PRO A 34 -0.51 18.73 -19.44
C PRO A 34 0.90 18.65 -20.02
N SER A 35 1.25 19.59 -20.91
CA SER A 35 2.53 19.63 -21.63
C SER A 35 3.76 19.86 -20.75
N SER A 36 3.58 20.39 -19.54
CA SER A 36 4.68 20.66 -18.59
C SER A 36 4.88 19.56 -17.54
N ASN A 37 4.09 18.49 -17.59
CA ASN A 37 4.04 17.44 -16.57
C ASN A 37 4.23 16.06 -17.19
N CYS A 38 4.91 15.17 -16.46
CA CYS A 38 4.98 13.76 -16.86
C CYS A 38 3.58 13.12 -16.82
N GLN A 39 3.27 12.34 -17.85
CA GLN A 39 2.03 11.59 -18.01
C GLN A 39 2.32 10.09 -18.06
N PHE A 40 1.30 9.28 -17.83
CA PHE A 40 1.44 7.81 -17.87
C PHE A 40 1.75 7.29 -19.28
N TYR A 41 1.56 8.12 -20.30
CA TYR A 41 1.90 7.83 -21.69
C TYR A 41 3.12 8.63 -22.19
N SER A 42 3.85 9.33 -21.30
CA SER A 42 5.00 10.15 -21.71
C SER A 42 6.18 9.35 -22.26
N ASN A 43 6.40 8.13 -21.77
CA ASN A 43 7.42 7.22 -22.27
C ASN A 43 7.03 5.76 -21.99
N ARG A 44 7.87 4.83 -22.47
CA ARG A 44 7.61 3.39 -22.33
C ARG A 44 7.60 2.93 -20.87
N ASN A 45 8.51 3.44 -20.04
CA ASN A 45 8.60 3.07 -18.63
C ASN A 45 7.32 3.48 -17.88
N THR A 46 6.85 4.72 -18.01
CA THR A 46 5.63 5.17 -17.32
C THR A 46 4.38 4.41 -17.78
N LEU A 47 4.33 4.03 -19.06
CA LEU A 47 3.23 3.25 -19.60
C LEU A 47 3.24 1.80 -19.08
N ASP A 48 4.42 1.17 -19.03
CA ASP A 48 4.59 -0.19 -18.51
C ASP A 48 4.28 -0.24 -17.00
N GLN A 49 4.70 0.78 -16.24
CA GLN A 49 4.35 0.92 -14.82
C GLN A 49 2.85 1.09 -14.62
N PHE A 50 2.19 1.94 -15.42
CA PHE A 50 0.74 2.08 -15.35
C PHE A 50 0.02 0.76 -15.64
N ALA A 51 0.46 0.01 -16.66
CA ALA A 51 -0.09 -1.31 -16.99
C ALA A 51 0.12 -2.32 -15.86
N ARG A 52 1.32 -2.35 -15.25
CA ARG A 52 1.64 -3.19 -14.08
C ARG A 52 0.71 -2.90 -12.91
N PHE A 53 0.54 -1.62 -12.54
CA PHE A 53 -0.32 -1.26 -11.41
C PHE A 53 -1.82 -1.36 -11.71
N ALA A 54 -2.24 -1.23 -12.97
CA ALA A 54 -3.61 -1.58 -13.37
C ALA A 54 -3.90 -3.08 -13.17
N LYS A 55 -2.93 -3.95 -13.45
CA LYS A 55 -3.02 -5.39 -13.15
C LYS A 55 -3.04 -5.65 -11.64
N VAL A 56 -2.20 -4.98 -10.84
CA VAL A 56 -2.26 -5.06 -9.37
C VAL A 56 -3.64 -4.65 -8.86
N TYR A 57 -4.17 -3.51 -9.31
CA TYR A 57 -5.52 -3.05 -8.98
C TYR A 57 -6.62 -4.05 -9.40
N LYS A 58 -6.44 -4.74 -10.52
CA LYS A 58 -7.33 -5.84 -10.95
C LYS A 58 -7.22 -7.07 -10.03
N ALA A 59 -6.01 -7.42 -9.57
CA ALA A 59 -5.75 -8.63 -8.79
C ALA A 59 -6.54 -8.71 -7.48
N TRP A 60 -6.78 -7.57 -6.81
CA TRP A 60 -7.59 -7.54 -5.58
C TRP A 60 -9.05 -7.10 -5.81
N LYS A 61 -9.54 -7.11 -7.06
CA LYS A 61 -10.94 -6.73 -7.39
C LYS A 61 -11.97 -7.49 -6.56
N PHE A 62 -11.75 -8.79 -6.33
CA PHE A 62 -12.65 -9.64 -5.53
C PHE A 62 -12.81 -9.09 -4.10
N TYR A 63 -11.71 -8.65 -3.49
CA TYR A 63 -11.72 -8.08 -2.16
C TYR A 63 -12.28 -6.65 -2.15
N ARG A 64 -11.93 -5.83 -3.16
CA ARG A 64 -12.49 -4.47 -3.31
C ARG A 64 -14.00 -4.47 -3.34
N ILE A 65 -14.62 -5.37 -4.11
CA ILE A 65 -16.08 -5.48 -4.19
C ILE A 65 -16.69 -5.79 -2.82
N LYS A 66 -16.07 -6.72 -2.07
CA LYS A 66 -16.49 -7.04 -0.70
C LYS A 66 -16.40 -5.82 0.22
N LEU A 67 -15.31 -5.06 0.16
CA LEU A 67 -15.12 -3.86 0.98
C LEU A 67 -16.09 -2.72 0.62
N VAL A 68 -16.38 -2.52 -0.68
CA VAL A 68 -17.37 -1.52 -1.11
C VAL A 68 -18.78 -1.89 -0.63
N LYS A 69 -19.14 -3.18 -0.67
CA LYS A 69 -20.39 -3.68 -0.10
C LYS A 69 -20.45 -3.44 1.41
N GLU A 70 -19.38 -3.78 2.13
CA GLU A 70 -19.27 -3.52 3.58
C GLU A 70 -19.39 -2.02 3.91
N ALA A 71 -18.80 -1.15 3.10
CA ALA A 71 -18.92 0.29 3.25
C ALA A 71 -20.37 0.77 3.11
N ALA A 72 -21.12 0.23 2.14
CA ALA A 72 -22.53 0.56 1.94
C ALA A 72 -23.43 0.06 3.08
N GLU A 73 -23.12 -1.10 3.67
CA GLU A 73 -23.93 -1.72 4.73
C GLU A 73 -23.61 -1.16 6.13
N LYS A 74 -22.35 -0.87 6.40
CA LYS A 74 -21.85 -0.59 7.77
C LYS A 74 -21.15 0.76 7.91
N GLY A 75 -20.93 1.49 6.82
CA GLY A 75 -20.15 2.74 6.83
C GLY A 75 -18.64 2.57 7.00
N LEU A 76 -18.11 1.34 6.94
CA LEU A 76 -16.68 1.08 7.07
C LEU A 76 -15.95 1.36 5.76
N HIS A 77 -15.07 2.36 5.76
CA HIS A 77 -14.26 2.76 4.60
C HIS A 77 -13.41 1.60 4.03
N VAL A 78 -13.15 1.64 2.72
CA VAL A 78 -12.27 0.66 2.04
C VAL A 78 -10.82 0.83 2.49
N VAL A 79 -10.33 2.06 2.53
CA VAL A 79 -9.03 2.43 3.09
C VAL A 79 -9.26 2.87 4.54
N ARG A 80 -8.49 2.30 5.47
CA ARG A 80 -8.72 2.42 6.92
C ARG A 80 -7.46 2.86 7.63
N HIS A 81 -7.62 3.75 8.61
CA HIS A 81 -6.59 3.96 9.61
C HIS A 81 -6.47 2.70 10.47
N LEU A 82 -5.24 2.35 10.87
CA LEU A 82 -4.97 1.12 11.64
C LEU A 82 -5.74 1.08 12.97
N PHE A 83 -5.98 2.24 13.59
CA PHE A 83 -6.75 2.39 14.83
C PHE A 83 -8.12 1.67 14.80
N LEU A 84 -8.77 1.60 13.63
CA LEU A 84 -10.07 0.92 13.51
C LEU A 84 -10.01 -0.59 13.80
N HIS A 85 -8.83 -1.19 13.64
CA HIS A 85 -8.59 -2.61 13.87
C HIS A 85 -7.73 -2.87 15.13
N TYR A 86 -6.97 -1.87 15.56
CA TYR A 86 -5.98 -1.98 16.63
C TYR A 86 -6.08 -0.79 17.59
N PRO A 87 -7.22 -0.61 18.29
CA PRO A 87 -7.47 0.57 19.10
C PRO A 87 -6.60 0.64 20.37
N ASP A 88 -6.17 -0.51 20.90
CA ASP A 88 -5.39 -0.59 22.14
C ASP A 88 -3.87 -0.38 21.93
N ASP A 89 -3.43 -0.24 20.67
CA ASP A 89 -2.03 0.01 20.34
C ASP A 89 -1.75 1.52 20.27
N GLU A 90 -1.19 2.07 21.35
CA GLU A 90 -0.90 3.51 21.47
C GLU A 90 0.03 4.04 20.38
N HIS A 91 0.94 3.21 19.83
CA HIS A 91 1.83 3.67 18.76
C HIS A 91 1.03 4.03 17.51
N ILE A 92 -0.01 3.27 17.21
CA ILE A 92 -0.88 3.48 16.06
C ILE A 92 -1.60 4.83 16.15
N HIS A 93 -1.87 5.34 17.35
CA HIS A 93 -2.53 6.64 17.52
C HIS A 93 -1.65 7.80 17.05
N SER A 94 -0.33 7.61 17.03
CA SER A 94 0.63 8.60 16.52
C SER A 94 0.83 8.55 15.00
N LEU A 95 0.37 7.48 14.34
CA LEU A 95 0.43 7.34 12.89
C LEU A 95 -0.60 8.26 12.23
N SER A 96 -0.29 8.72 11.03
CA SER A 96 -1.19 9.58 10.26
C SER A 96 -1.24 9.16 8.80
N TYR A 97 -0.25 9.58 8.01
CA TYR A 97 -0.20 9.37 6.56
C TYR A 97 0.80 8.29 6.13
N GLN A 98 1.63 7.79 7.05
CA GLN A 98 2.76 6.91 6.75
C GLN A 98 2.32 5.54 6.25
N GLN A 99 1.17 5.04 6.70
CA GLN A 99 0.64 3.74 6.34
C GLN A 99 -0.86 3.66 6.54
N PHE A 100 -1.51 2.75 5.81
CA PHE A 100 -2.94 2.50 5.93
C PHE A 100 -3.27 1.04 5.66
N LEU A 101 -4.45 0.62 6.08
CA LEU A 101 -5.01 -0.68 5.73
C LEU A 101 -5.94 -0.56 4.53
N VAL A 102 -5.96 -1.59 3.67
CA VAL A 102 -7.08 -1.82 2.76
C VAL A 102 -7.92 -2.94 3.36
N GLY A 103 -9.09 -2.56 3.85
CA GLY A 103 -9.90 -3.41 4.72
C GLY A 103 -9.13 -3.84 5.96
N SER A 104 -9.16 -5.13 6.27
CA SER A 104 -8.46 -5.77 7.38
C SER A 104 -7.23 -6.59 6.95
N GLU A 105 -7.02 -6.76 5.65
CA GLU A 105 -6.13 -7.81 5.13
C GLU A 105 -4.84 -7.29 4.54
N PHE A 106 -4.83 -6.06 4.02
CA PHE A 106 -3.64 -5.48 3.40
C PHE A 106 -3.13 -4.33 4.24
N LEU A 107 -1.81 -4.26 4.41
CA LEU A 107 -1.10 -3.13 4.98
C LEU A 107 -0.24 -2.49 3.89
N VAL A 108 -0.41 -1.19 3.66
CA VAL A 108 0.28 -0.44 2.61
C VAL A 108 1.09 0.68 3.25
N VAL A 109 2.38 0.75 2.91
CA VAL A 109 3.34 1.74 3.41
C VAL A 109 3.97 2.45 2.19
N PRO A 110 3.34 3.52 1.68
CA PRO A 110 3.80 4.17 0.45
C PRO A 110 5.13 4.92 0.64
N VAL A 111 5.94 4.99 -0.41
CA VAL A 111 7.07 5.93 -0.49
C VAL A 111 6.50 7.30 -0.84
N LEU A 112 6.69 8.28 0.04
CA LEU A 112 6.12 9.63 -0.12
C LEU A 112 7.19 10.72 -0.36
N ASP A 113 8.43 10.42 0.02
CA ASP A 113 9.56 11.35 -0.09
C ASP A 113 10.40 11.05 -1.34
N ARG A 114 10.73 12.13 -2.07
CA ARG A 114 11.54 12.06 -3.29
C ARG A 114 12.91 11.41 -3.02
N GLY A 115 13.30 10.48 -3.88
CA GLY A 115 14.59 9.80 -3.87
C GLY A 115 14.71 8.67 -2.84
N LYS A 116 13.68 8.43 -2.02
CA LYS A 116 13.68 7.33 -1.07
C LYS A 116 13.38 6.00 -1.76
N LYS A 117 14.03 4.95 -1.27
CA LYS A 117 13.87 3.55 -1.72
C LYS A 117 13.60 2.61 -0.56
N GLU A 118 13.31 3.16 0.60
CA GLU A 118 13.01 2.44 1.82
C GLU A 118 11.99 3.24 2.63
N VAL A 119 11.15 2.52 3.37
CA VAL A 119 10.16 3.10 4.28
C VAL A 119 10.23 2.40 5.62
N LYS A 120 9.87 3.13 6.67
CA LYS A 120 9.71 2.58 8.01
C LYS A 120 8.26 2.13 8.18
N ALA A 121 8.05 0.82 8.27
CA ALA A 121 6.74 0.21 8.45
C ALA A 121 6.52 -0.18 9.90
N TYR A 122 5.33 0.08 10.43
CA TYR A 122 4.86 -0.44 11.71
C TYR A 122 3.91 -1.63 11.50
N PHE A 123 4.21 -2.77 12.12
CA PHE A 123 3.42 -3.99 12.02
C PHE A 123 2.61 -4.20 13.30
N PRO A 124 1.27 -4.06 13.24
CA PRO A 124 0.41 -4.42 14.38
C PRO A 124 0.39 -5.95 14.54
N VAL A 125 0.52 -6.42 15.79
CA VAL A 125 0.57 -7.86 16.14
C VAL A 125 -0.32 -8.23 17.32
N SER A 126 -1.18 -7.31 17.79
CA SER A 126 -1.98 -7.53 19.00
C SER A 126 -3.00 -8.67 18.85
N GLY A 127 -3.37 -9.06 17.62
CA GLY A 127 -4.21 -10.23 17.34
C GLY A 127 -3.42 -11.48 16.95
N GLY A 128 -2.09 -11.51 17.13
CA GLY A 128 -1.23 -12.61 16.71
C GLY A 128 -0.99 -12.67 15.20
N GLU A 129 -1.28 -11.57 14.48
CA GLU A 129 -1.13 -11.56 13.03
C GLU A 129 0.31 -11.62 12.58
N ILE A 130 0.47 -12.23 11.42
CA ILE A 130 1.71 -12.42 10.72
C ILE A 130 1.56 -11.72 9.37
N TRP A 131 2.48 -10.82 9.03
CA TRP A 131 2.42 -10.04 7.79
C TRP A 131 3.40 -10.60 6.77
N GLN A 132 2.95 -10.82 5.53
CA GLN A 132 3.78 -11.30 4.44
C GLN A 132 3.96 -10.19 3.41
N HIS A 133 5.23 -9.88 3.08
CA HIS A 133 5.57 -8.94 2.03
C HIS A 133 5.21 -9.50 0.65
N VAL A 134 4.43 -8.74 -0.11
CA VAL A 134 3.81 -9.23 -1.36
C VAL A 134 4.85 -9.60 -2.42
N TRP A 135 5.95 -8.87 -2.53
CA TRP A 135 6.92 -9.03 -3.62
C TRP A 135 7.98 -10.09 -3.33
N THR A 136 8.42 -10.18 -2.07
CA THR A 136 9.52 -11.09 -1.68
C THR A 136 9.04 -12.34 -0.96
N GLY A 137 7.79 -12.39 -0.54
CA GLY A 137 7.25 -13.45 0.30
C GLY A 137 7.80 -13.45 1.74
N ARG A 138 8.67 -12.51 2.10
CA ARG A 138 9.24 -12.42 3.45
C ARG A 138 8.14 -12.20 4.48
N VAL A 139 8.21 -12.96 5.57
CA VAL A 139 7.25 -12.92 6.66
C VAL A 139 7.77 -12.08 7.82
N PHE A 140 6.87 -11.32 8.45
CA PHE A 140 7.11 -10.39 9.54
C PHE A 140 6.19 -10.78 10.71
N THR A 141 6.81 -11.22 11.80
CA THR A 141 6.16 -11.64 13.05
C THR A 141 6.75 -10.86 14.22
N LYS A 142 6.01 -10.79 15.33
CA LYS A 142 6.55 -10.22 16.57
C LYS A 142 7.89 -10.90 16.91
N PRO A 143 8.97 -10.13 17.17
CA PRO A 143 10.19 -10.70 17.73
C PRO A 143 9.89 -11.42 19.04
N LEU A 144 10.58 -12.52 19.31
CA LEU A 144 10.51 -13.24 20.60
C LEU A 144 11.15 -12.37 21.69
N ASP A 145 10.38 -11.43 22.21
CA ASP A 145 10.69 -10.62 23.39
C ASP A 145 10.06 -11.33 24.61
N ASN A 146 10.88 -11.62 25.62
CA ASN A 146 10.46 -12.24 26.89
C ASN A 146 9.90 -11.22 27.91
N SER A 147 9.61 -9.99 27.48
CA SER A 147 9.32 -8.86 28.36
C SER A 147 7.84 -8.75 28.75
N GLY A 148 6.98 -9.68 28.34
CA GLY A 148 5.59 -9.81 28.81
C GLY A 148 4.65 -8.64 28.46
N LYS A 149 5.14 -7.60 27.76
CA LYS A 149 4.33 -6.48 27.25
C LYS A 149 3.67 -6.91 25.94
N ASN A 150 2.48 -7.49 26.07
CA ASN A 150 1.84 -8.27 25.01
C ASN A 150 0.94 -7.50 24.04
N GLN A 151 1.05 -6.17 23.92
CA GLN A 151 0.03 -5.40 23.17
C GLN A 151 0.53 -4.47 22.07
N GLN A 152 1.84 -4.22 21.94
CA GLN A 152 2.37 -3.32 20.92
C GLN A 152 2.98 -4.09 19.73
N GLY A 153 2.75 -3.57 18.53
CA GLY A 153 3.46 -3.93 17.30
C GLY A 153 4.96 -3.60 17.31
N PHE A 154 5.59 -3.73 16.14
CA PHE A 154 7.02 -3.44 15.97
C PHE A 154 7.29 -2.71 14.65
N GLU A 155 8.40 -1.98 14.60
CA GLU A 155 8.84 -1.28 13.39
C GLU A 155 9.90 -2.08 12.63
N ALA A 156 9.91 -1.99 11.30
CA ALA A 156 11.03 -2.43 10.49
C ALA A 156 11.25 -1.52 9.28
N TRP A 157 12.51 -1.41 8.84
CA TRP A 157 12.86 -0.79 7.56
C TRP A 157 12.63 -1.77 6.41
N ILE A 158 11.90 -1.31 5.40
CA ILE A 158 11.48 -2.11 4.25
C ILE A 158 12.00 -1.46 2.98
N GLU A 159 12.72 -2.22 2.17
CA GLU A 159 13.07 -1.81 0.82
C GLU A 159 11.81 -1.65 -0.04
N ALA A 160 11.67 -0.48 -0.66
CA ALA A 160 10.57 -0.10 -1.51
C ALA A 160 11.09 0.66 -2.75
N PRO A 161 11.85 0.01 -3.64
CA PRO A 161 12.24 0.62 -4.90
C PRO A 161 11.02 0.84 -5.80
N ILE A 162 11.12 1.77 -6.75
CA ILE A 162 10.07 2.04 -7.75
C ILE A 162 9.62 0.74 -8.41
N GLY A 163 8.30 0.54 -8.46
CA GLY A 163 7.62 -0.65 -8.97
C GLY A 163 7.31 -1.71 -7.90
N TYR A 164 7.84 -1.56 -6.69
CA TYR A 164 7.73 -2.51 -5.58
C TYR A 164 7.45 -1.78 -4.25
N PRO A 165 6.28 -1.11 -4.10
CA PRO A 165 5.95 -0.37 -2.89
C PRO A 165 5.81 -1.31 -1.69
N ALA A 166 6.12 -0.89 -0.47
CA ALA A 166 5.98 -1.77 0.70
C ALA A 166 4.50 -2.13 0.95
N VAL A 167 4.12 -3.35 0.57
CA VAL A 167 2.76 -3.86 0.67
C VAL A 167 2.81 -5.24 1.30
N PHE A 168 1.92 -5.46 2.26
CA PHE A 168 1.83 -6.69 3.03
C PHE A 168 0.41 -7.21 3.04
N VAL A 169 0.29 -8.53 3.13
CA VAL A 169 -0.98 -9.22 3.38
C VAL A 169 -0.87 -10.05 4.65
N LYS A 170 -2.00 -10.33 5.31
CA LYS A 170 -2.02 -11.30 6.42
C LYS A 170 -1.63 -12.68 5.89
N HIS A 171 -0.58 -13.26 6.46
CA HIS A 171 -0.06 -14.57 6.08
C HIS A 171 -1.06 -15.68 6.42
N GLY A 172 -1.32 -16.57 5.46
CA GLY A 172 -2.29 -17.66 5.60
C GLY A 172 -3.76 -17.21 5.59
N SER A 173 -4.04 -15.94 5.27
CA SER A 173 -5.41 -15.48 5.09
C SER A 173 -5.90 -15.82 3.69
N SER A 174 -7.15 -16.27 3.56
CA SER A 174 -7.73 -16.64 2.27
C SER A 174 -7.76 -15.47 1.28
N ILE A 175 -7.90 -14.24 1.78
CA ILE A 175 -7.87 -13.01 0.99
C ILE A 175 -6.44 -12.71 0.52
N GLY A 176 -5.45 -12.81 1.41
CA GLY A 176 -4.03 -12.67 1.06
C GLY A 176 -3.61 -13.69 0.02
N ASP A 177 -3.92 -14.97 0.24
CA ASP A 177 -3.57 -16.07 -0.66
C ASP A 177 -4.21 -15.93 -2.05
N THR A 178 -5.49 -15.52 -2.09
CA THR A 178 -6.20 -15.26 -3.36
C THR A 178 -5.57 -14.08 -4.09
N PHE A 179 -5.19 -13.01 -3.39
CA PHE A 179 -4.51 -11.87 -4.01
C PHE A 179 -3.15 -12.25 -4.58
N LEU A 180 -2.31 -12.94 -3.80
CA LEU A 180 -1.00 -13.42 -4.25
C LEU A 180 -1.13 -14.37 -5.45
N LYS A 181 -2.15 -15.24 -5.47
CA LYS A 181 -2.46 -16.08 -6.64
C LYS A 181 -2.81 -15.23 -7.85
N ASN A 182 -3.70 -14.26 -7.71
CA ASN A 182 -4.10 -13.40 -8.82
C ASN A 182 -2.95 -12.56 -9.38
N LEU A 183 -1.96 -12.18 -8.56
CA LEU A 183 -0.75 -11.52 -9.03
C LEU A 183 0.10 -12.44 -9.92
N ARG A 184 0.26 -13.71 -9.52
CA ARG A 184 0.94 -14.75 -10.34
C ARG A 184 0.22 -14.98 -11.65
N ASP A 185 -1.12 -15.15 -11.59
CA ASP A 185 -1.96 -15.35 -12.78
C ASP A 185 -1.96 -14.15 -13.75
N LEU A 186 -1.50 -12.97 -13.31
CA LEU A 186 -1.37 -11.75 -14.13
C LEU A 186 0.07 -11.43 -14.53
N ASP A 187 1.02 -12.33 -14.25
CA ASP A 187 2.46 -12.19 -14.51
C ASP A 187 3.08 -10.95 -13.81
N ILE A 188 2.71 -10.70 -12.55
CA ILE A 188 3.26 -9.59 -11.75
C ILE A 188 4.37 -10.03 -10.80
N CYS A 189 4.21 -11.23 -10.20
CA CYS A 189 5.10 -11.88 -9.24
C CYS A 189 5.19 -13.37 -9.54
#